data_AF-A0A1A9AHW7-F1
#
_entry.id   AF-A0A1A9AHW7-F1
#
_cell.length_a   1.000
_cell.length_b   1.000
_cell.length_c   1.000
_cell.angle_alpha   90.00
_cell.angle_beta   90.00
_cell.angle_gamma   90.00
#
_symmetry.space_group_name_H-M   'P 1'
#
loop_
_entity.id
_entity.type
_entity.pdbx_description
1 polymer ?
#
loop_
_entity_poly.entity_id
_entity_poly.type
_entity_poly.pdbx_seq_one_letter_code
_entity_poly.pdbx_strand_id
1 'polypeptide(L)'
;MIALYIIPATFDITDKDIIDHVIKINDPVLQHISLRQEHCYQERNSNFANCNISDNKITTFQCLNNCSRYMKDLNTYAGTCKKKEGLWKNHLEKLWISLEKKYTVSTYKSIKVCCKGFSYSIYNKTLILQIFSSKYNETLEK
;
A
#
# COMPACT_ATOMS: atom_id res chain seq x y z
N MET A 1 -12.55 21.07 0.73
CA MET A 1 -13.37 19.86 0.55
C MET A 1 -12.48 18.81 -0.10
N ILE A 2 -11.87 17.90 0.67
CA ILE A 2 -10.99 16.86 0.10
C ILE A 2 -11.88 15.67 -0.23
N ALA A 3 -12.27 15.56 -1.50
CA ALA A 3 -12.95 14.37 -1.99
C ALA A 3 -11.96 13.20 -1.95
N LEU A 4 -12.17 12.28 -1.02
CA LEU A 4 -11.54 10.96 -1.02
C LEU A 4 -12.12 10.17 -2.20
N TYR A 5 -11.61 10.41 -3.42
CA TYR A 5 -11.76 9.46 -4.50
C TYR A 5 -10.86 8.28 -4.18
N ILE A 6 -11.46 7.20 -3.68
CA ILE A 6 -10.71 6.02 -3.24
C ILE A 6 -10.06 5.32 -4.44
N ILE A 7 -10.62 5.46 -5.65
CA ILE A 7 -10.03 5.10 -6.96
C ILE A 7 -10.67 6.03 -8.03
N PRO A 8 -9.92 6.60 -9.00
CA PRO A 8 -10.52 7.35 -10.09
C PRO A 8 -11.46 6.48 -10.93
N ALA A 9 -12.51 7.08 -11.49
CA ALA A 9 -13.45 6.38 -12.37
C ALA A 9 -12.79 5.81 -13.65
N THR A 10 -11.62 6.34 -14.02
CA THR A 10 -10.81 5.91 -15.16
C THR A 10 -9.39 5.63 -14.67
N PHE A 11 -9.21 4.52 -13.97
CA PHE A 11 -7.89 4.00 -13.62
C PHE A 11 -7.57 2.80 -14.50
N ASP A 12 -6.70 3.00 -15.50
CA ASP A 12 -6.21 1.93 -16.36
C ASP A 12 -4.91 1.35 -15.80
N ILE A 13 -5.01 0.16 -15.21
CA ILE A 13 -3.83 -0.70 -15.06
C ILE A 13 -3.60 -1.39 -16.40
N THR A 14 -2.46 -1.10 -17.02
CA THR A 14 -2.03 -1.74 -18.27
C THR A 14 -0.97 -2.81 -18.06
N ASP A 15 -0.39 -2.89 -16.85
CA ASP A 15 0.62 -3.88 -16.52
C ASP A 15 0.01 -5.23 -16.22
N LYS A 16 0.30 -6.21 -17.09
CA LYS A 16 -0.24 -7.57 -17.00
C LYS A 16 0.20 -8.30 -15.74
N ASP A 17 1.44 -8.14 -15.29
CA ASP A 17 1.95 -8.84 -14.10
C ASP A 17 1.22 -8.35 -12.83
N ILE A 18 0.93 -7.05 -12.78
CA ILE A 18 0.14 -6.45 -11.69
C ILE A 18 -1.32 -6.90 -11.75
N ILE A 19 -1.94 -6.89 -12.94
CA ILE A 19 -3.33 -7.39 -13.13
C ILE A 19 -3.44 -8.85 -12.69
N ASP A 20 -2.53 -9.70 -13.17
CA ASP A 20 -2.52 -11.13 -12.86
C ASP A 20 -2.29 -11.38 -11.36
N HIS A 21 -1.51 -10.53 -10.69
CA HIS A 21 -1.34 -10.57 -9.24
C HIS A 21 -2.63 -10.20 -8.51
N VAL A 22 -3.30 -9.10 -8.91
CA VAL A 22 -4.53 -8.60 -8.26
C VAL A 22 -5.70 -9.58 -8.42
N ILE A 23 -5.90 -10.15 -9.62
CA ILE A 23 -6.99 -11.11 -9.89
C ILE A 23 -6.88 -12.36 -9.00
N LYS A 24 -5.66 -12.77 -8.63
CA LYS A 24 -5.42 -13.94 -7.77
C LYS A 24 -5.71 -13.68 -6.28
N ILE A 25 -6.01 -12.44 -5.89
CA ILE A 25 -6.35 -12.09 -4.51
C ILE A 25 -7.82 -12.43 -4.29
N ASN A 26 -8.13 -13.43 -3.47
CA ASN A 26 -9.53 -13.81 -3.20
C ASN A 26 -10.25 -12.82 -2.27
N ASP A 27 -9.52 -11.99 -1.54
CA ASP A 27 -10.07 -11.00 -0.62
C ASP A 27 -10.38 -9.69 -1.38
N PRO A 28 -11.66 -9.29 -1.54
CA PRO A 28 -12.02 -8.13 -2.34
C PRO A 28 -11.52 -6.81 -1.73
N VAL A 29 -11.36 -6.74 -0.39
CA VAL A 29 -10.79 -5.56 0.27
C VAL A 29 -9.32 -5.42 -0.13
N LEU A 30 -8.57 -6.52 -0.11
CA LEU A 30 -7.17 -6.52 -0.54
C LEU A 30 -7.00 -6.27 -2.03
N GLN A 31 -7.94 -6.72 -2.88
CA GLN A 31 -7.96 -6.34 -4.30
C GLN A 31 -8.06 -4.82 -4.46
N HIS A 32 -9.03 -4.18 -3.81
CA HIS A 32 -9.19 -2.73 -3.87
C HIS A 32 -7.99 -1.96 -3.32
N ILE A 33 -7.43 -2.41 -2.19
CA ILE A 33 -6.21 -1.79 -1.63
C ILE A 33 -5.05 -1.92 -2.62
N SER A 34 -4.91 -3.07 -3.29
CA SER A 34 -3.86 -3.31 -4.29
C SER A 34 -4.00 -2.38 -5.50
N LEU A 35 -5.20 -2.23 -6.05
CA LEU A 35 -5.48 -1.31 -7.16
C LEU A 35 -5.14 0.13 -6.78
N ARG A 36 -5.58 0.57 -5.60
CA ARG A 36 -5.30 1.92 -5.10
C ARG A 36 -3.80 2.14 -4.90
N GLN A 37 -3.09 1.14 -4.41
CA GLN A 37 -1.65 1.21 -4.20
C GLN A 37 -0.90 1.35 -5.52
N GLU A 38 -1.25 0.55 -6.54
CA GLU A 38 -0.69 0.68 -7.90
C GLU A 38 -0.92 2.09 -8.44
N HIS A 39 -2.17 2.56 -8.40
CA HIS A 39 -2.54 3.88 -8.91
C HIS A 39 -1.71 4.99 -8.27
N CYS A 40 -1.67 5.00 -6.94
CA CYS A 40 -0.91 6.00 -6.21
C CYS A 40 0.60 5.91 -6.48
N TYR A 41 1.14 4.72 -6.73
CA TYR A 41 2.55 4.55 -7.09
C TYR A 41 2.82 5.09 -8.49
N GLN A 42 1.96 4.77 -9.47
CA GLN A 42 2.03 5.25 -10.84
C GLN A 42 1.97 6.77 -10.92
N GLU A 43 0.95 7.40 -10.32
CA GLU A 43 0.79 8.86 -10.33
C GLU A 43 2.02 9.55 -9.74
N ARG A 44 2.51 9.05 -8.60
CA ARG A 44 3.71 9.62 -7.96
C ARG A 44 4.94 9.40 -8.83
N ASN A 45 5.13 8.21 -9.40
CA ASN A 45 6.27 7.98 -10.27
C ASN A 45 6.26 8.94 -11.48
N SER A 46 5.11 9.10 -12.16
CA SER A 46 4.96 10.03 -13.28
C SER A 46 5.23 11.49 -12.88
N ASN A 47 4.70 11.92 -11.73
CA ASN A 47 4.86 13.30 -11.24
C ASN A 47 6.29 13.61 -10.73
N PHE A 48 7.03 12.60 -10.26
CA PHE A 48 8.35 12.78 -9.63
C PHE A 48 9.52 12.18 -10.43
N ALA A 49 9.27 11.52 -11.56
CA ALA A 49 10.31 10.99 -12.46
C ALA A 49 11.32 12.06 -12.89
N ASN A 50 10.87 13.31 -13.02
CA ASN A 50 11.69 14.44 -13.48
C ASN A 50 12.16 15.41 -12.38
N CYS A 51 11.83 15.18 -11.11
CA CYS A 51 12.16 16.16 -10.06
C CYS A 51 13.58 16.00 -9.50
N ASN A 52 14.39 17.05 -9.64
CA ASN A 52 15.66 17.25 -8.92
C ASN A 52 15.48 17.70 -7.45
N ILE A 53 14.24 17.81 -6.97
CA ILE A 53 13.91 18.37 -5.65
C ILE A 53 13.76 17.23 -4.64
N SER A 54 14.75 17.07 -3.76
CA SER A 54 14.82 16.03 -2.74
C SER A 54 13.62 16.02 -1.78
N ASP A 55 13.13 17.21 -1.42
CA ASP A 55 12.27 17.37 -0.25
C ASP A 55 10.80 17.01 -0.55
N ASN A 56 10.28 17.44 -1.69
CA ASN A 56 8.92 17.07 -2.13
C ASN A 56 8.77 15.58 -2.42
N LYS A 57 9.85 14.90 -2.85
CA LYS A 57 9.88 13.45 -3.01
C LYS A 57 9.69 12.75 -1.66
N ILE A 58 10.47 13.13 -0.65
CA ILE A 58 10.42 12.52 0.68
C ILE A 58 9.01 12.63 1.29
N THR A 59 8.42 13.82 1.30
CA THR A 59 7.09 14.03 1.89
C THR A 59 6.01 13.25 1.16
N THR A 60 6.06 13.23 -0.17
CA THR A 60 5.03 12.57 -0.97
C THR A 60 5.11 11.04 -0.87
N PHE A 61 6.31 10.47 -0.72
CA PHE A 61 6.46 9.03 -0.47
C PHE A 61 6.13 8.63 0.98
N GLN A 62 6.44 9.49 1.95
CA GLN A 62 5.98 9.31 3.34
C GLN A 62 4.45 9.23 3.41
N CYS A 63 3.72 10.03 2.63
CA CYS A 63 2.27 9.94 2.56
C CYS A 63 1.77 8.58 2.03
N LEU A 64 2.39 8.02 0.98
CA LEU A 64 2.00 6.71 0.45
C LEU A 64 2.23 5.60 1.48
N ASN A 65 3.39 5.62 2.14
CA ASN A 65 3.74 4.70 3.21
C ASN A 65 2.78 4.81 4.40
N ASN A 66 2.41 6.03 4.79
CA ASN A 66 1.43 6.25 5.86
C ASN A 66 0.03 5.76 5.49
N CYS A 67 -0.41 5.99 4.24
CA CYS A 67 -1.68 5.43 3.76
C CYS A 67 -1.67 3.90 3.76
N SER A 68 -0.59 3.27 3.30
CA SER A 68 -0.48 1.81 3.28
C SER A 68 -0.44 1.22 4.69
N ARG A 69 0.25 1.88 5.65
CA ARG A 69 0.21 1.53 7.08
C ARG A 69 -1.20 1.58 7.65
N TYR A 70 -1.93 2.65 7.38
CA TYR A 70 -3.30 2.81 7.85
C TYR A 70 -4.25 1.74 7.26
N MET A 71 -4.13 1.46 5.96
CA MET A 71 -4.91 0.40 5.32
C MET A 71 -4.57 -0.99 5.87
N LYS A 72 -3.29 -1.24 6.17
CA LYS A 72 -2.87 -2.48 6.84
C LYS A 72 -3.54 -2.59 8.19
N ASP A 73 -3.43 -1.57 9.02
CA ASP A 73 -4.04 -1.51 10.35
C ASP A 73 -5.53 -1.78 10.31
N LEU A 74 -6.26 -1.15 9.40
CA LEU A 74 -7.70 -1.37 9.25
C LEU A 74 -8.02 -2.81 8.82
N ASN A 75 -7.28 -3.35 7.85
CA ASN A 75 -7.53 -4.68 7.31
C ASN A 75 -7.13 -5.81 8.28
N THR A 76 -6.07 -5.61 9.05
CA THR A 76 -5.52 -6.63 9.95
C THR A 76 -5.96 -6.44 11.40
N TYR A 77 -6.83 -5.46 11.65
CA TYR A 77 -7.30 -5.10 12.98
C TYR A 77 -6.12 -4.78 13.91
N ALA A 78 -5.31 -3.79 13.51
CA ALA A 78 -4.05 -3.42 14.15
C ALA A 78 -3.08 -4.63 14.31
N GLY A 79 -3.12 -5.57 13.38
CA GLY A 79 -2.33 -6.80 13.39
C GLY A 79 -2.77 -7.85 14.41
N THR A 80 -3.97 -7.76 14.97
CA THR A 80 -4.54 -8.80 15.83
C THR A 80 -5.04 -10.00 15.03
N CYS A 81 -5.51 -9.79 13.79
CA CYS A 81 -5.94 -10.87 12.91
C CYS A 81 -4.77 -11.50 12.16
N LYS A 82 -4.26 -12.64 12.65
CA LYS A 82 -3.14 -13.37 12.01
C LYS A 82 -3.45 -13.80 10.57
N LYS A 83 -4.68 -14.22 10.28
CA LYS A 83 -5.11 -14.61 8.93
C LYS A 83 -4.99 -13.44 7.95
N LYS A 84 -5.48 -12.25 8.34
CA LYS A 84 -5.41 -11.03 7.54
C LYS A 84 -3.99 -10.49 7.42
N GLU A 85 -3.17 -10.59 8.47
CA GLU A 85 -1.72 -10.30 8.39
C GLU A 85 -1.04 -11.21 7.36
N GLY A 86 -1.35 -12.51 7.36
CA GLY A 86 -0.82 -13.46 6.38
C GLY A 86 -1.21 -13.10 4.94
N LEU A 87 -2.48 -12.77 4.71
CA LEU A 87 -2.96 -12.31 3.40
C LEU A 87 -2.28 -11.00 2.97
N TRP A 88 -2.14 -10.03 3.88
CA TRP A 88 -1.44 -8.78 3.61
C TRP A 88 -0.01 -9.05 3.16
N LYS A 89 0.75 -9.85 3.92
CA LYS A 89 2.13 -10.22 3.59
C LYS A 89 2.23 -10.91 2.24
N ASN A 90 1.32 -11.84 1.96
CA ASN A 90 1.37 -12.64 0.74
C ASN A 90 1.03 -11.84 -0.52
N HIS A 91 0.18 -10.81 -0.42
CA HIS A 91 -0.29 -10.06 -1.58
C HIS A 91 0.27 -8.64 -1.64
N LEU A 92 0.14 -7.84 -0.58
CA LEU A 92 0.44 -6.41 -0.62
C LEU A 92 1.93 -6.13 -0.49
N GLU A 93 2.67 -6.87 0.35
CA GLU A 93 4.13 -6.73 0.41
C GLU A 93 4.80 -7.19 -0.89
N LYS A 94 4.31 -8.26 -1.52
CA LYS A 94 4.82 -8.71 -2.84
C LYS A 94 4.51 -7.72 -3.95
N LEU A 95 3.31 -7.15 -3.97
CA LEU A 95 2.96 -6.09 -4.91
C LEU A 95 3.89 -4.90 -4.73
N TRP A 96 4.17 -4.52 -3.48
CA TRP A 96 5.06 -3.42 -3.17
C TRP A 96 6.49 -3.64 -3.70
N ILE A 97 7.04 -4.84 -3.51
CA ILE A 97 8.37 -5.20 -4.05
C ILE A 97 8.37 -5.14 -5.59
N SER A 98 7.29 -5.59 -6.22
CA SER A 98 7.16 -5.59 -7.69
C SER A 98 7.10 -4.16 -8.23
N LEU A 99 6.31 -3.31 -7.59
CA LEU A 99 6.22 -1.88 -7.81
C LEU A 99 7.58 -1.19 -7.71
N GLU A 100 8.29 -1.43 -6.59
CA GLU A 100 9.64 -0.90 -6.40
C GLU A 100 10.56 -1.28 -7.55
N LYS A 101 10.65 -2.57 -7.86
CA LYS A 101 11.53 -3.07 -8.92
C LYS A 101 11.20 -2.45 -10.27
N LYS A 102 9.91 -2.36 -10.60
CA LYS A 102 9.42 -1.81 -11.87
C LYS A 102 9.76 -0.34 -12.04
N TYR A 103 9.56 0.46 -10.99
CA TYR A 103 9.79 1.90 -11.02
C TYR A 103 11.18 2.30 -10.47
N THR A 104 12.08 1.34 -10.33
CA THR A 104 13.49 1.60 -10.01
C THR A 104 14.20 2.07 -11.27
N VAL A 105 14.78 3.26 -11.23
CA VAL A 105 15.60 3.78 -12.31
C VAL A 105 17.07 3.47 -12.01
N SER A 106 17.68 2.63 -12.86
CA SER A 106 19.12 2.44 -12.86
C SER A 106 19.78 3.60 -13.59
N THR A 107 20.66 4.33 -12.89
CA THR A 107 21.57 5.30 -13.53
C THR A 107 23.00 4.79 -13.40
N TYR A 108 23.89 5.23 -14.30
CA TYR A 108 25.31 4.87 -14.33
C TYR A 108 26.08 5.12 -13.00
N LYS A 109 25.52 5.90 -12.07
CA LYS A 109 26.09 6.23 -10.75
C LYS A 109 25.31 5.69 -9.55
N SER A 110 24.04 5.30 -9.72
CA SER A 110 23.20 4.87 -8.60
C SER A 110 21.92 4.17 -9.04
N ILE A 111 21.49 3.17 -8.27
CA ILE A 111 20.14 2.63 -8.33
C ILE A 111 19.25 3.54 -7.48
N LYS A 112 18.32 4.27 -8.11
CA LYS A 112 17.34 5.10 -7.41
C LYS A 112 15.97 4.47 -7.52
N VAL A 113 15.52 3.90 -6.40
CA VAL A 113 14.12 3.51 -6.22
C VAL A 113 13.33 4.78 -5.90
N CYS A 114 12.23 5.01 -6.62
CA CYS A 114 11.41 6.19 -6.42
C CYS A 114 10.76 6.19 -5.02
N CYS A 115 10.17 5.06 -4.60
CA CYS A 115 9.60 4.88 -3.26
C CYS A 115 10.03 3.55 -2.65
N LYS A 116 10.69 3.56 -1.49
CA LYS A 116 10.95 2.33 -0.72
C LYS A 116 9.77 1.99 0.18
N GLY A 117 9.54 0.70 0.34
CA GLY A 117 8.54 0.10 1.18
C GLY A 117 8.83 0.32 2.63
N PHE A 118 7.76 0.50 3.37
CA PHE A 118 7.85 0.78 4.78
C PHE A 118 8.05 -0.50 5.58
N SER A 119 8.76 -0.39 6.70
CA SER A 119 8.68 -1.38 7.75
C SER A 119 7.46 -1.11 8.63
N TYR A 120 6.57 -2.10 8.72
CA TYR A 120 5.41 -2.05 9.60
C TYR A 120 5.80 -2.14 11.08
N SER A 121 6.97 -2.73 11.41
CA SER A 121 7.43 -2.86 12.80
C SER A 121 7.72 -1.53 13.49
N ILE A 122 7.91 -0.45 12.72
CA ILE A 122 8.25 0.90 13.21
C ILE A 122 7.00 1.78 13.31
N TYR A 123 5.82 1.28 12.90
CA TYR A 123 4.58 2.05 12.92
C TYR A 123 3.85 1.92 14.25
N ASN A 124 3.46 3.06 14.82
CA ASN A 124 2.55 3.09 15.97
C ASN A 124 1.16 2.67 15.51
N LYS A 125 0.84 1.41 15.77
CA LYS A 125 -0.46 0.82 15.45
C LYS A 125 -1.59 1.58 16.14
N THR A 126 -2.71 1.68 15.45
CA THR A 126 -3.95 2.25 15.95
C THR A 126 -4.39 1.45 17.18
N LEU A 127 -4.57 2.14 18.30
CA LEU A 127 -5.06 1.53 19.52
C LEU A 127 -6.52 1.10 19.33
N ILE A 128 -6.79 -0.19 19.53
CA ILE A 128 -8.17 -0.69 19.63
C ILE A 128 -8.65 -0.35 21.03
N LEU A 129 -9.60 0.58 21.14
CA LEU A 129 -10.23 0.91 22.41
C LEU A 129 -10.90 -0.34 23.00
N GLN A 130 -10.76 -0.54 24.32
CA GLN A 130 -11.31 -1.71 25.01
C GLN A 130 -12.82 -1.89 24.79
N ILE A 131 -13.56 -0.79 24.63
CA ILE A 131 -15.00 -0.80 24.34
C ILE A 131 -15.33 -1.48 22.99
N PHE A 132 -14.41 -1.44 22.02
CA PHE A 132 -14.58 -2.11 20.73
C PHE A 132 -14.01 -3.53 20.71
N SER A 133 -13.21 -3.91 21.72
CA SER A 133 -12.50 -5.20 21.78
C SER A 133 -13.45 -6.40 21.76
N SER A 134 -14.59 -6.32 22.45
CA SER A 134 -15.59 -7.40 22.48
C SER A 134 -16.13 -7.73 21.07
N LYS A 135 -16.51 -6.71 20.29
CA LYS A 135 -16.96 -6.88 18.89
C LYS A 135 -15.85 -7.36 17.96
N TYR A 136 -14.61 -6.94 18.20
CA TYR A 136 -13.46 -7.39 17.42
C TYR A 136 -13.17 -8.87 17.66
N ASN A 137 -13.22 -9.33 18.91
CA ASN A 137 -12.97 -10.74 19.26
C ASN A 137 -14.00 -11.68 18.60
N GLU A 138 -15.29 -11.30 18.60
CA GLU A 138 -16.34 -12.05 17.88
C GLU A 138 -16.11 -12.16 16.36
N THR A 139 -15.40 -11.17 15.78
CA THR A 139 -15.09 -11.13 14.35
C THR A 139 -13.81 -11.90 14.01
N LEU A 140 -12.87 -12.00 14.96
CA LEU A 140 -11.60 -12.73 14.81
C LEU A 140 -11.76 -14.25 14.85
N GLU A 141 -12.83 -14.74 15.51
CA GLU A 141 -13.13 -16.16 15.69
C GLU A 141 -13.93 -16.80 14.52
N LYS A 142 -14.36 -15.98 13.54
CA LYS A 142 -15.04 -16.42 12.31
C LYS A 142 -14.08 -16.52 11.11
#